data_AF-A0A3B5ZXP0-F1
#
_entry.id   AF-A0A3B5ZXP0-F1
#
_cell.length_a   1.000
_cell.length_b   1.000
_cell.length_c   1.000
_cell.angle_alpha   90.00
_cell.angle_beta   90.00
_cell.angle_gamma   90.00
#
_symmetry.space_group_name_H-M   'P 1'
#
loop_
_entity.id
_entity.type
_entity.pdbx_description
1 polymer ?
#
loop_
_entity_poly.entity_id
_entity_poly.type
_entity_poly.pdbx_seq_one_letter_code
_entity_poly.pdbx_strand_id
1 'polypeptide(L)'
;MAKARKNEATKTASRVDNGMHKGKPTTVIKIDPWNPPYPMHGDGRCTPEEFVRQRTSFLITSRATNTIIPDRTPPEANSQFYFYHGVYPRWLPILEKDNVRCFLRLFAECRDDCMTYGSIIIPEAFNHMVVEDALRCAKVAMEGKAPELEGHCANPNYMN
;
A
#
# COMPACT_ATOMS: atom_id res chain seq x y z
N MET A 1 -51.72 -22.75 -31.51
CA MET A 1 -50.39 -22.15 -31.68
C MET A 1 -50.03 -21.34 -30.44
N ALA A 2 -48.75 -21.31 -30.09
CA ALA A 2 -48.21 -21.00 -28.77
C ALA A 2 -47.98 -19.51 -28.45
N LYS A 3 -47.92 -19.24 -27.13
CA LYS A 3 -47.46 -18.09 -26.32
C LYS A 3 -46.34 -17.19 -26.88
N ALA A 4 -46.43 -15.87 -26.59
CA ALA A 4 -45.36 -14.99 -26.07
C ALA A 4 -45.98 -13.61 -25.68
N ARG A 5 -46.22 -13.30 -24.40
CA ARG A 5 -45.37 -12.61 -23.39
C ARG A 5 -45.05 -11.12 -23.67
N LYS A 6 -45.70 -10.27 -22.85
CA LYS A 6 -45.42 -8.86 -22.54
C LYS A 6 -44.01 -8.66 -21.94
N ASN A 7 -43.39 -7.50 -22.21
CA ASN A 7 -43.06 -6.45 -21.24
C ASN A 7 -42.04 -5.48 -21.87
N GLU A 8 -42.28 -4.16 -21.83
CA GLU A 8 -41.35 -3.15 -21.29
C GLU A 8 -41.82 -1.70 -21.53
N ALA A 9 -41.19 -0.80 -20.77
CA ALA A 9 -41.26 0.66 -20.77
C ALA A 9 -42.31 1.33 -19.87
N THR A 10 -42.04 1.37 -18.55
CA THR A 10 -42.47 2.49 -17.71
C THR A 10 -41.28 3.36 -17.34
N LYS A 11 -41.26 4.53 -17.99
CA LYS A 11 -40.45 5.71 -17.74
C LYS A 11 -41.00 6.40 -16.50
N THR A 12 -40.18 6.63 -15.47
CA THR A 12 -40.59 7.51 -14.36
C THR A 12 -39.49 8.53 -14.08
N ALA A 13 -39.89 9.79 -14.19
CA ALA A 13 -39.07 10.98 -14.09
C ALA A 13 -38.58 11.23 -12.65
N SER A 14 -37.32 11.64 -12.54
CA SER A 14 -36.69 12.19 -11.35
C SER A 14 -37.28 13.57 -11.02
N ARG A 15 -37.80 13.74 -9.81
CA ARG A 15 -38.12 15.05 -9.22
C ARG A 15 -36.91 15.52 -8.41
N VAL A 16 -36.35 16.65 -8.81
CA VAL A 16 -35.25 17.35 -8.13
C VAL A 16 -35.82 18.03 -6.89
N ASP A 17 -35.21 17.78 -5.72
CA ASP A 17 -35.44 18.57 -4.51
C ASP A 17 -34.18 19.38 -4.20
N ASN A 18 -34.34 20.70 -4.20
CA ASN A 18 -33.29 21.69 -3.95
C ASN A 18 -33.35 22.09 -2.47
N GLY A 19 -32.66 21.33 -1.63
CA GLY A 19 -32.41 21.67 -0.23
C GLY A 19 -30.98 22.15 -0.01
N MET A 20 -30.76 23.47 -0.05
CA MET A 20 -29.53 24.10 0.42
C MET A 20 -29.33 23.83 1.92
N HIS A 21 -28.40 22.94 2.29
CA HIS A 21 -27.75 22.97 3.59
C HIS A 21 -26.23 22.99 3.44
N LYS A 22 -25.65 24.08 3.96
CA LYS A 22 -24.22 24.32 4.06
C LYS A 22 -23.58 23.27 4.97
N GLY A 23 -22.80 22.40 4.36
CA GLY A 23 -21.76 21.60 5.01
C GLY A 23 -20.82 21.17 3.91
N LYS A 24 -19.58 21.68 3.89
CA LYS A 24 -18.56 21.10 3.00
C LYS A 24 -18.48 19.62 3.36
N PRO A 25 -18.60 18.68 2.41
CA PRO A 25 -18.24 17.31 2.71
C PRO A 25 -16.77 17.36 3.06
N THR A 26 -16.42 17.12 4.32
CA THR A 26 -15.08 16.66 4.65
C THR A 26 -15.02 15.25 4.08
N THR A 27 -14.78 15.16 2.77
CA THR A 27 -14.43 13.89 2.13
C THR A 27 -13.17 13.46 2.83
N VAL A 28 -13.30 12.49 3.73
CA VAL A 28 -12.17 11.78 4.31
C VAL A 28 -11.47 11.16 3.10
N ILE A 29 -10.40 11.80 2.62
CA ILE A 29 -9.59 11.26 1.54
C ILE A 29 -9.04 9.95 2.08
N LYS A 30 -9.57 8.83 1.60
CA LYS A 30 -9.05 7.51 1.93
C LYS A 30 -7.67 7.42 1.27
N ILE A 31 -6.62 7.68 2.05
CA ILE A 31 -5.24 7.62 1.58
C ILE A 31 -4.96 6.16 1.21
N ASP A 32 -4.72 5.90 -0.07
CA ASP A 32 -4.28 4.59 -0.55
C ASP A 32 -2.76 4.49 -0.36
N PRO A 33 -2.23 3.54 0.44
CA PRO A 33 -0.80 3.36 0.62
C PRO A 33 -0.06 3.06 -0.68
N TRP A 34 -0.77 2.47 -1.65
CA TRP A 34 -0.27 2.10 -2.96
C TRP A 34 -0.27 3.28 -3.94
N ASN A 35 -1.09 4.30 -3.69
CA ASN A 35 -1.25 5.45 -4.56
C ASN A 35 -1.56 6.71 -3.72
N PRO A 36 -0.57 7.23 -2.97
CA PRO A 36 -0.77 8.44 -2.21
C PRO A 36 -1.07 9.60 -3.19
N PRO A 37 -2.00 10.52 -2.85
CA PRO A 37 -2.37 11.61 -3.75
C PRO A 37 -1.15 12.46 -4.17
N TYR A 38 -1.02 12.72 -5.48
CA TYR A 38 0.01 13.58 -6.09
C TYR A 38 -0.59 14.94 -6.50
N PRO A 39 0.13 16.08 -6.44
CA PRO A 39 1.56 16.20 -6.13
C PRO A 39 1.91 16.11 -4.65
N MET A 40 3.13 15.61 -4.41
CA MET A 40 3.86 15.63 -3.14
C MET A 40 4.17 17.05 -2.61
N HIS A 41 3.81 18.08 -3.38
CA HIS A 41 3.77 19.46 -2.93
C HIS A 41 2.31 19.87 -2.87
N GLY A 42 1.87 20.22 -1.67
CA GLY A 42 0.50 20.57 -1.42
C GLY A 42 -0.06 21.54 -2.46
N ASP A 43 -1.34 21.38 -2.69
CA ASP A 43 -2.27 22.50 -2.86
C ASP A 43 -2.23 23.50 -1.66
N GLY A 44 -1.15 23.52 -0.87
CA GLY A 44 -0.98 24.22 0.40
C GLY A 44 -1.67 23.56 1.61
N ARG A 45 -2.34 22.40 1.47
CA ARG A 45 -3.22 21.89 2.55
C ARG A 45 -2.60 20.91 3.54
N CYS A 46 -1.38 20.42 3.31
CA CYS A 46 -0.76 19.42 4.20
C CYS A 46 0.74 19.64 4.30
N THR A 47 1.25 19.81 5.53
CA THR A 47 2.69 19.82 5.82
C THR A 47 3.28 18.40 5.73
N PRO A 48 4.61 18.25 5.50
CA PRO A 48 5.26 16.94 5.51
C PRO A 48 4.99 16.14 6.79
N GLU A 49 4.95 16.80 7.95
CA GLU A 49 4.65 16.18 9.24
C GLU A 49 3.20 15.67 9.32
N GLU A 50 2.25 16.47 8.84
CA GLU A 50 0.84 16.06 8.79
C GLU A 50 0.63 14.88 7.85
N PHE A 51 1.34 14.83 6.73
CA PHE A 51 1.32 13.70 5.82
C PHE A 51 1.85 12.43 6.50
N VAL A 52 3.04 12.50 7.12
CA VAL A 52 3.60 11.37 7.87
C VAL A 52 2.61 10.88 8.93
N ARG A 53 2.00 11.80 9.68
CA ARG A 53 1.01 11.47 10.71
C ARG A 53 -0.24 10.81 10.12
N GLN A 54 -0.82 11.36 9.05
CA GLN A 54 -2.01 10.81 8.40
C GLN A 54 -1.72 9.43 7.79
N ARG A 55 -0.57 9.27 7.14
CA ARG A 55 -0.06 8.00 6.60
C ARG A 55 0.08 6.95 7.70
N THR A 56 0.79 7.29 8.78
CA THR A 56 1.00 6.39 9.92
C THR A 56 -0.34 5.99 10.54
N SER A 57 -1.27 6.93 10.71
CA SER A 57 -2.63 6.63 11.19
C SER A 57 -3.36 5.67 10.27
N PHE A 58 -3.31 5.87 8.94
CA PHE A 58 -3.95 4.97 7.99
C PHE A 58 -3.38 3.56 8.06
N LEU A 59 -2.05 3.41 8.03
CA LEU A 59 -1.39 2.11 8.08
C LEU A 59 -1.74 1.35 9.36
N ILE A 60 -1.78 2.05 10.50
CA ILE A 60 -2.23 1.49 11.78
C ILE A 60 -3.70 1.05 11.70
N THR A 61 -4.61 1.89 11.20
CA THR A 61 -6.03 1.55 11.07
C THR A 61 -6.22 0.37 10.12
N SER A 62 -5.61 0.38 8.95
CA SER A 62 -5.72 -0.67 7.94
C SER A 62 -5.27 -2.04 8.49
N ARG A 63 -4.20 -2.07 9.28
CA ARG A 63 -3.75 -3.29 9.97
C ARG A 63 -4.74 -3.78 11.04
N ALA A 64 -5.38 -2.86 11.75
CA ALA A 64 -6.33 -3.19 12.79
C ALA A 64 -7.69 -3.65 12.25
N THR A 65 -8.10 -3.16 11.08
CA THR A 65 -9.47 -3.37 10.57
C THR A 65 -9.58 -4.39 9.44
N ASN A 66 -8.50 -4.65 8.69
CA ASN A 66 -8.57 -5.50 7.50
C ASN A 66 -7.87 -6.84 7.74
N THR A 67 -8.65 -7.93 7.66
CA THR A 67 -8.12 -9.29 7.72
C THR A 67 -7.34 -9.66 6.46
N ILE A 68 -7.79 -9.19 5.28
CA ILE A 68 -7.14 -9.40 3.99
C ILE A 68 -7.22 -8.10 3.21
N ILE A 69 -6.11 -7.68 2.61
CA ILE A 69 -6.01 -6.50 1.75
C ILE A 69 -5.48 -6.98 0.38
N PRO A 70 -6.13 -6.61 -0.73
CA PRO A 70 -5.61 -6.97 -2.04
C PRO A 70 -4.24 -6.32 -2.27
N ASP A 71 -3.28 -7.10 -2.75
CA ASP A 71 -2.05 -6.56 -3.32
C ASP A 71 -2.38 -5.70 -4.55
N ARG A 72 -1.83 -4.49 -4.59
CA ARG A 72 -1.97 -3.55 -5.72
C ARG A 72 -0.62 -3.21 -6.34
N THR A 73 0.44 -3.94 -5.99
CA THR A 73 1.75 -3.86 -6.63
C THR A 73 1.56 -4.17 -8.11
N PRO A 74 1.95 -3.28 -9.03
CA PRO A 74 1.97 -3.62 -10.44
C PRO A 74 2.93 -4.81 -10.66
N PRO A 75 2.60 -5.77 -11.54
CA PRO A 75 3.50 -6.89 -11.84
C PRO A 75 4.93 -6.47 -12.22
N GLU A 76 5.07 -5.28 -12.81
CA GLU A 76 6.35 -4.68 -13.18
C GLU A 76 7.24 -4.39 -11.96
N ALA A 77 6.67 -3.99 -10.83
CA ALA A 77 7.43 -3.73 -9.61
C ALA A 77 7.96 -5.05 -8.99
N ASN A 78 7.19 -6.13 -9.07
CA ASN A 78 7.68 -7.46 -8.70
C ASN A 78 8.82 -7.91 -9.63
N SER A 79 8.70 -7.66 -10.93
CA SER A 79 9.78 -7.92 -11.89
C SER A 79 11.04 -7.10 -11.57
N GLN A 80 10.90 -5.83 -11.21
CA GLN A 80 12.03 -4.99 -10.81
C GLN A 80 12.76 -5.52 -9.58
N PHE A 81 12.05 -6.06 -8.58
CA PHE A 81 12.66 -6.69 -7.41
C PHE A 81 13.62 -7.85 -7.78
N TYR A 82 13.26 -8.65 -8.77
CA TYR A 82 14.08 -9.79 -9.22
C TYR A 82 15.21 -9.41 -10.19
N PHE A 83 14.93 -8.50 -11.13
CA PHE A 83 15.82 -8.26 -12.28
C PHE A 83 16.59 -6.94 -12.22
N TYR A 84 16.12 -5.94 -11.46
CA TYR A 84 16.73 -4.62 -11.40
C TYR A 84 17.81 -4.56 -10.30
N HIS A 85 18.93 -3.90 -10.59
CA HIS A 85 20.08 -3.67 -9.68
C HIS A 85 20.72 -4.88 -8.97
N GLY A 86 20.35 -6.11 -9.31
CA GLY A 86 20.89 -7.30 -8.64
C GLY A 86 20.55 -7.35 -7.15
N VAL A 87 19.40 -6.80 -6.75
CA VAL A 87 18.98 -6.72 -5.35
C VAL A 87 18.67 -8.10 -4.79
N TYR A 88 17.90 -8.93 -5.51
CA TYR A 88 17.56 -10.28 -5.06
C TYR A 88 18.79 -11.16 -4.72
N PRO A 89 19.84 -11.25 -5.56
CA PRO A 89 21.08 -11.95 -5.21
C PRO A 89 21.80 -11.42 -3.96
N ARG A 90 21.70 -10.12 -3.66
CA ARG A 90 22.28 -9.52 -2.44
C ARG A 90 21.39 -9.74 -1.22
N TRP A 91 20.09 -9.83 -1.46
CA TRP A 91 19.04 -9.96 -0.46
C TRP A 91 18.99 -11.37 0.14
N LEU A 92 19.05 -12.41 -0.70
CA LEU A 92 18.92 -13.79 -0.25
C LEU A 92 19.93 -14.18 0.85
N PRO A 93 21.26 -13.91 0.72
CA PRO A 93 22.22 -14.24 1.78
C PRO A 93 22.05 -13.44 3.08
N ILE A 94 21.33 -12.31 3.02
CA ILE A 94 20.98 -11.51 4.20
C ILE A 94 19.83 -12.16 4.94
N LEU A 95 18.82 -12.64 4.21
CA LEU A 95 17.67 -13.35 4.76
C LEU A 95 18.07 -14.70 5.36
N GLU A 96 18.88 -15.50 4.65
CA GLU A 96 19.40 -16.78 5.16
C GLU A 96 20.11 -16.65 6.52
N LYS A 97 20.70 -15.48 6.79
CA LYS A 97 21.41 -15.17 8.05
C LYS A 97 20.55 -14.41 9.05
N ASP A 98 19.31 -14.07 8.68
CA ASP A 98 18.41 -13.18 9.41
C ASP A 98 19.12 -11.90 9.90
N ASN A 99 19.91 -11.29 9.01
CA ASN A 99 20.80 -10.19 9.35
C ASN A 99 20.13 -8.82 9.17
N VAL A 100 19.47 -8.38 10.24
CA VAL A 100 18.75 -7.09 10.30
C VAL A 100 19.59 -5.89 9.86
N ARG A 101 20.86 -5.79 10.25
CA ARG A 101 21.69 -4.63 9.91
C ARG A 101 21.98 -4.56 8.42
N CYS A 102 22.30 -5.71 7.81
CA CYS A 102 22.51 -5.77 6.38
C CYS A 102 21.21 -5.56 5.60
N PHE A 103 20.08 -6.06 6.10
CA PHE A 103 18.75 -5.80 5.54
C PHE A 103 18.47 -4.30 5.50
N LEU A 104 18.57 -3.60 6.62
CA LEU A 104 18.29 -2.16 6.70
C LEU A 104 19.20 -1.34 5.77
N ARG A 105 20.49 -1.71 5.68
CA ARG A 105 21.42 -1.07 4.76
C ARG A 105 21.02 -1.29 3.30
N LEU A 106 20.72 -2.52 2.91
CA LEU A 106 20.32 -2.83 1.54
C LEU A 106 18.98 -2.18 1.19
N PHE A 107 18.05 -2.14 2.13
CA PHE A 107 16.78 -1.44 1.95
C PHE A 107 17.02 0.05 1.68
N ALA A 108 17.80 0.74 2.52
CA ALA A 108 18.11 2.16 2.31
C ALA A 108 18.79 2.44 0.96
N GLU A 109 19.60 1.50 0.46
CA GLU A 109 20.26 1.60 -0.84
C GLU A 109 19.30 1.41 -2.04
N CYS A 110 18.26 0.58 -1.91
CA CYS A 110 17.45 0.11 -3.04
C CYS A 110 15.94 0.38 -2.93
N ARG A 111 15.47 1.08 -1.89
CA ARG A 111 14.03 1.17 -1.58
C ARG A 111 13.20 1.71 -2.75
N ASP A 112 13.68 2.79 -3.37
CA ASP A 112 12.91 3.59 -4.34
C ASP A 112 12.90 2.91 -5.72
N ASP A 113 13.82 1.97 -5.95
CA ASP A 113 13.99 1.31 -7.23
C ASP A 113 13.21 -0.01 -7.32
N CYS A 114 13.14 -0.79 -6.24
CA CYS A 114 12.63 -2.17 -6.37
C CYS A 114 12.12 -2.84 -5.09
N MET A 115 12.12 -2.17 -3.93
CA MET A 115 11.68 -2.79 -2.66
C MET A 115 10.37 -2.21 -2.12
N THR A 116 9.92 -1.09 -2.69
CA THR A 116 8.73 -0.38 -2.24
C THR A 116 7.85 -0.02 -3.41
N TYR A 117 6.56 0.12 -3.14
CA TYR A 117 5.62 0.74 -4.06
C TYR A 117 4.69 1.64 -3.24
N GLY A 118 4.66 2.93 -3.59
CA GLY A 118 3.99 3.92 -2.75
C GLY A 118 4.67 4.07 -1.39
N SER A 119 3.98 3.71 -0.31
CA SER A 119 4.49 3.85 1.07
C SER A 119 4.71 2.52 1.80
N ILE A 120 4.77 1.41 1.08
CA ILE A 120 4.89 0.08 1.67
C ILE A 120 6.03 -0.72 1.06
N ILE A 121 6.56 -1.64 1.86
CA ILE A 121 7.43 -2.69 1.35
C ILE A 121 6.55 -3.63 0.53
N ILE A 122 6.94 -3.91 -0.71
CA ILE A 122 6.12 -4.75 -1.59
C ILE A 122 5.91 -6.14 -0.95
N PRO A 123 4.70 -6.73 -1.06
CA PRO A 123 4.37 -8.02 -0.47
C PRO A 123 5.34 -9.12 -0.91
N GLU A 124 5.79 -9.10 -2.17
CA GLU A 124 6.76 -10.07 -2.68
C GLU A 124 8.08 -10.05 -1.90
N ALA A 125 8.64 -8.88 -1.64
CA ALA A 125 9.87 -8.75 -0.85
C ALA A 125 9.68 -9.21 0.60
N PHE A 126 8.49 -8.98 1.17
CA PHE A 126 8.15 -9.46 2.50
C PHE A 126 7.95 -10.98 2.56
N ASN A 127 7.32 -11.56 1.53
CA ASN A 127 7.13 -13.01 1.42
C ASN A 127 8.47 -13.75 1.44
N HIS A 128 9.50 -13.22 0.77
CA HIS A 128 10.85 -13.79 0.84
C HIS A 128 11.41 -13.80 2.26
N MET A 129 11.17 -12.76 3.07
CA MET A 129 11.60 -12.78 4.47
C MET A 129 10.95 -13.92 5.26
N VAL A 130 9.71 -14.28 4.92
CA VAL A 130 8.98 -15.37 5.58
C VAL A 130 9.44 -16.73 5.07
N VAL A 131 9.62 -16.89 3.75
CA VAL A 131 10.07 -18.13 3.11
C VAL A 131 11.46 -18.53 3.61
N GLU A 132 12.35 -17.56 3.79
CA GLU A 132 13.73 -17.78 4.27
C GLU A 132 13.87 -17.80 5.80
N ASP A 133 12.75 -17.84 6.54
CA ASP A 133 12.72 -17.82 8.03
C ASP A 133 13.50 -16.64 8.66
N ALA A 134 13.57 -15.51 7.95
CA ALA A 134 14.25 -14.29 8.39
C ALA A 134 13.35 -13.48 9.34
N LEU A 135 12.96 -14.08 10.46
CA LEU A 135 11.91 -13.56 11.36
C LEU A 135 12.28 -12.21 12.00
N ARG A 136 13.57 -11.94 12.26
CA ARG A 136 14.00 -10.64 12.81
C ARG A 136 13.92 -9.56 11.75
N CYS A 137 14.33 -9.85 10.51
CA CYS A 137 14.13 -8.95 9.36
C CYS A 137 12.65 -8.67 9.13
N ALA A 138 11.81 -9.71 9.10
CA ALA A 138 10.36 -9.60 8.92
C ALA A 138 9.72 -8.74 10.02
N LYS A 139 10.11 -8.95 11.28
CA LYS A 139 9.63 -8.13 12.41
C LYS A 139 9.96 -6.65 12.22
N VAL A 140 11.21 -6.33 11.87
CA VAL A 140 11.64 -4.94 11.65
C VAL A 140 10.89 -4.31 10.48
N ALA A 141 10.71 -5.05 9.39
CA ALA A 141 9.93 -4.62 8.23
C ALA A 141 8.47 -4.32 8.59
N MET A 142 7.83 -5.16 9.42
CA MET A 142 6.45 -4.92 9.89
C MET A 142 6.32 -3.77 10.89
N GLU A 143 7.34 -3.53 11.70
CA GLU A 143 7.34 -2.43 12.66
C GLU A 143 7.49 -1.08 11.94
N GLY A 144 8.33 -1.00 10.91
CA GLY A 144 8.54 0.23 10.14
C GLY A 144 9.18 1.38 10.94
N LYS A 145 9.72 1.08 12.12
CA LYS A 145 10.25 2.08 13.07
C LYS A 145 11.73 2.43 12.84
N ALA A 146 12.45 1.57 12.13
CA ALA A 146 13.87 1.78 11.85
C ALA A 146 14.03 3.01 10.93
N PRO A 147 14.97 3.91 11.22
CA PRO A 147 15.15 5.14 10.44
C PRO A 147 15.45 4.85 8.96
N GLU A 148 16.15 3.75 8.67
CA GLU A 148 16.47 3.31 7.32
C GLU A 148 15.22 2.94 6.49
N LEU A 149 14.08 2.66 7.15
CA LEU A 149 12.83 2.35 6.47
C LEU A 149 12.03 3.61 6.09
N GLU A 150 12.35 4.79 6.64
CA GLU A 150 11.62 6.04 6.41
C GLU A 150 10.08 5.90 6.61
N GLY A 151 9.70 5.04 7.55
CA GLY A 151 8.33 4.70 7.87
C GLY A 151 7.58 3.87 6.82
N HIS A 152 8.28 3.31 5.84
CA HIS A 152 7.78 2.18 5.05
C HIS A 152 7.65 0.97 5.98
N CYS A 153 6.56 0.23 5.82
CA CYS A 153 6.36 -1.00 6.54
C CYS A 153 5.79 -2.08 5.63
N ALA A 154 6.12 -3.32 5.94
CA ALA A 154 5.42 -4.47 5.43
C ALA A 154 4.10 -4.66 6.19
N ASN A 155 3.13 -5.28 5.53
CA ASN A 155 1.87 -5.66 6.18
C ASN A 155 1.53 -7.09 5.77
N PRO A 156 1.47 -8.02 6.73
CA PRO A 156 1.25 -9.44 6.46
C PRO A 156 -0.15 -9.75 5.92
N ASN A 157 -1.09 -8.79 5.98
CA ASN A 157 -2.45 -8.98 5.46
C ASN A 157 -2.56 -8.69 3.97
N TYR A 158 -1.48 -8.28 3.29
CA TYR A 158 -1.49 -8.17 1.82
C TYR A 158 -1.35 -9.55 1.20
N MET A 159 -2.36 -9.94 0.42
CA MET A 159 -2.35 -11.19 -0.34
C MET A 159 -1.99 -10.88 -1.80
N ASN A 160 -0.91 -11.51 -2.27
CA ASN A 160 -0.50 -11.54 -3.69
C ASN A 160 -1.35 -12.58 -4.45
#